data_AF-A0A6D0XNY8-F1
#
_entry.id   AF-A0A6D0XNY8-F1
#
_cell.length_a   1.000
_cell.length_b   1.000
_cell.length_c   1.000
_cell.angle_alpha   90.00
_cell.angle_beta   90.00
_cell.angle_gamma   90.00
#
_symmetry.space_group_name_H-M   'P 1'
#
loop_
_entity.id
_entity.type
_entity.pdbx_description
1 polymer ?
#
loop_
_entity_poly.entity_id
_entity_poly.type
_entity_poly.pdbx_seq_one_letter_code
_entity_poly.pdbx_strand_id
1 'polypeptide(L)'
;MKDYLQTVTGPVAREDMGLTLPHEHLFNDLSSVVDAPCYPFSQRLVDKKVTAEIQWALKHDPYCCADNMDRKPIEDVIFEINNFISLGGRTIIDATGSESIGRDAQALREVALKTGLNIVASSGPYLEKFESQRIHKTVDELATTIDKELNQGIGDTDIRAGMIGEIGVSPTFTESE
;
A
#
# COMPACT_ATOMS: atom_id res chain seq x y z
N MET A 1 27.37 -5.39 -5.42
CA MET A 1 25.92 -5.24 -5.14
C MET A 1 25.37 -4.22 -6.12
N LYS A 2 24.13 -4.38 -6.57
CA LYS A 2 23.43 -3.32 -7.30
C LYS A 2 23.19 -2.17 -6.31
N ASP A 3 23.70 -0.98 -6.59
CA ASP A 3 23.63 0.18 -5.69
C ASP A 3 22.49 1.13 -6.11
N TYR A 4 21.31 0.55 -6.31
CA TYR A 4 20.13 1.29 -6.76
C TYR A 4 18.86 0.76 -6.12
N LEU A 5 17.85 1.62 -6.05
CA LEU A 5 16.47 1.31 -5.68
C LEU A 5 15.62 1.21 -6.93
N GLN A 6 14.85 0.13 -7.09
CA GLN A 6 13.90 0.02 -8.19
C GLN A 6 12.63 0.82 -7.85
N THR A 7 12.30 1.82 -8.66
CA THR A 7 11.03 2.55 -8.57
C THR A 7 10.06 2.08 -9.66
N VAL A 8 8.81 2.53 -9.59
CA VAL A 8 7.80 2.26 -10.62
C VAL A 8 8.12 2.87 -11.98
N THR A 9 9.05 3.84 -12.02
CA THR A 9 9.55 4.50 -13.25
C THR A 9 10.98 4.09 -13.64
N GLY A 10 11.62 3.18 -12.91
CA GLY A 10 12.98 2.71 -13.21
C GLY A 10 13.94 2.75 -12.01
N PRO A 11 15.21 2.37 -12.20
CA PRO A 11 16.20 2.40 -11.13
C PRO A 11 16.59 3.84 -10.74
N VAL A 12 16.76 4.09 -9.45
CA VAL A 12 17.28 5.34 -8.88
C VAL A 12 18.52 5.02 -8.05
N ALA A 13 19.59 5.79 -8.20
CA ALA A 13 20.83 5.57 -7.44
C ALA A 13 20.60 5.83 -5.94
N ARG A 14 21.38 5.17 -5.09
CA ARG A 14 21.25 5.29 -3.63
C ARG A 14 21.36 6.74 -3.14
N GLU A 15 22.29 7.50 -3.72
CA GLU A 15 22.54 8.91 -3.43
C GLU A 15 21.39 9.84 -3.84
N ASP A 16 20.56 9.40 -4.79
CA ASP A 16 19.44 10.18 -5.33
C ASP A 16 18.11 9.91 -4.59
N MET A 17 18.11 9.00 -3.60
CA MET A 17 16.91 8.69 -2.81
C MET A 17 16.42 9.90 -1.98
N GLY A 18 17.34 10.73 -1.48
CA GLY A 18 17.00 11.90 -0.65
C GLY A 18 16.14 11.57 0.58
N LEU A 19 15.32 12.53 1.02
CA LEU A 19 14.38 12.32 2.13
C LEU A 19 13.35 11.26 1.76
N THR A 20 13.29 10.19 2.55
CA THR A 20 12.57 8.96 2.23
C THR A 20 11.59 8.57 3.34
N LEU A 21 10.35 8.22 2.97
CA LEU A 21 9.40 7.52 3.85
C LEU A 21 9.38 6.02 3.46
N PRO A 22 9.94 5.12 4.29
CA PRO A 22 10.18 3.72 3.91
C PRO A 22 8.96 2.80 4.03
N HIS A 23 7.83 3.28 4.56
CA HIS A 23 6.62 2.48 4.73
C HIS A 23 5.41 3.41 4.76
N GLU A 24 4.69 3.52 3.64
CA GLU A 24 3.43 4.25 3.52
C GLU A 24 2.45 3.43 2.66
N HIS A 25 1.20 3.85 2.60
CA HIS A 25 0.22 3.31 1.64
C HIS A 25 -0.40 4.48 0.87
N LEU A 26 -0.04 4.62 -0.40
CA LEU A 26 -0.63 5.60 -1.32
C LEU A 26 -1.94 5.07 -1.87
N PHE A 27 -1.95 3.78 -2.26
CA PHE A 27 -3.15 3.11 -2.74
C PHE A 27 -3.32 1.77 -2.03
N ASN A 28 -4.39 1.67 -1.25
CA ASN A 28 -4.87 0.43 -0.66
C ASN A 28 -6.41 0.40 -0.65
N ASP A 29 -6.96 -0.79 -0.51
CA ASP A 29 -8.41 -1.06 -0.43
C ASP A 29 -8.65 -2.11 0.66
N LEU A 30 -9.36 -1.71 1.70
CA LEU A 30 -9.75 -2.55 2.83
C LEU A 30 -11.28 -2.71 2.90
N SER A 31 -12.00 -2.40 1.82
CA SER A 31 -13.47 -2.39 1.77
C SER A 31 -14.10 -3.76 2.02
N SER A 32 -13.34 -4.85 1.82
CA SER A 32 -13.76 -6.23 2.10
C SER A 32 -13.77 -6.60 3.59
N VAL A 33 -13.17 -5.77 4.45
CA VAL A 33 -13.01 -6.03 5.89
C VAL A 33 -13.53 -4.89 6.76
N VAL A 34 -14.52 -4.14 6.28
CA VAL A 34 -15.23 -3.14 7.09
C VAL A 34 -15.88 -3.82 8.29
N ASP A 35 -15.53 -3.36 9.49
CA ASP A 35 -16.03 -3.92 10.73
C ASP A 35 -17.45 -3.41 11.04
N ALA A 36 -18.21 -4.20 11.80
CA ALA A 36 -19.45 -3.72 12.37
C ALA A 36 -19.15 -2.63 13.44
N PRO A 37 -20.00 -1.60 13.60
CA PRO A 37 -19.85 -0.58 14.64
C PRO A 37 -19.61 -1.17 16.04
N CYS A 38 -18.47 -0.84 16.66
CA CYS A 38 -18.08 -1.41 17.96
C CYS A 38 -18.73 -0.67 19.14
N TYR A 39 -18.90 0.65 19.03
CA TYR A 39 -19.40 1.50 20.10
C TYR A 39 -20.78 2.10 19.78
N PRO A 40 -21.57 2.51 20.80
CA PRO A 40 -22.88 3.15 20.56
C PRO A 40 -22.83 4.40 19.67
N PHE A 41 -21.70 5.12 19.64
CA PHE A 41 -21.53 6.29 18.77
C PHE A 41 -21.18 5.93 17.31
N SER A 42 -20.64 4.73 17.08
CA SER A 42 -20.03 4.32 15.80
C SER A 42 -21.04 4.17 14.67
N GLN A 43 -22.33 3.97 14.98
CA GLN A 43 -23.39 3.93 13.96
C GLN A 43 -23.44 5.21 13.13
N ARG A 44 -22.94 6.33 13.66
CA ARG A 44 -22.87 7.62 12.96
C ARG A 44 -21.76 7.69 11.90
N LEU A 45 -20.84 6.72 11.88
CA LEU A 45 -19.66 6.69 11.00
C LEU A 45 -19.87 5.92 9.69
N VAL A 46 -20.69 4.86 9.73
CA VAL A 46 -20.71 3.79 8.71
C VAL A 46 -20.77 4.30 7.28
N ASP A 47 -21.75 5.16 6.99
CA ASP A 47 -22.01 5.69 5.64
C ASP A 47 -21.55 7.14 5.45
N LYS A 48 -20.72 7.67 6.37
CA LYS A 48 -20.21 9.04 6.28
C LYS A 48 -18.93 9.10 5.45
N LYS A 49 -18.77 10.21 4.73
CA LYS A 49 -17.48 10.60 4.17
C LYS A 49 -16.52 11.06 5.26
N VAL A 50 -15.26 10.65 5.15
CA VAL A 50 -14.19 11.05 6.06
C VAL A 50 -13.97 12.55 5.94
N THR A 51 -14.08 13.24 7.08
CA THR A 51 -13.83 14.67 7.21
C THR A 51 -13.26 14.96 8.59
N ALA A 52 -12.72 16.17 8.78
CA ALA A 52 -12.24 16.62 10.08
C ALA A 52 -13.34 16.59 11.17
N GLU A 53 -14.61 16.77 10.80
CA GLU A 53 -15.74 16.81 11.75
C GLU A 53 -15.94 15.49 12.50
N ILE A 54 -15.67 14.35 11.86
CA ILE A 54 -15.90 13.02 12.44
C ILE A 54 -14.62 12.37 12.98
N GLN A 55 -13.49 13.10 12.98
CA GLN A 55 -12.21 12.64 13.52
C GLN A 55 -12.31 12.16 14.96
N TRP A 56 -13.15 12.81 15.78
CA TRP A 56 -13.33 12.41 17.18
C TRP A 56 -13.82 10.97 17.33
N ALA A 57 -14.56 10.45 16.36
CA ALA A 57 -15.11 9.09 16.38
C ALA A 57 -14.24 8.11 15.60
N LEU A 58 -13.72 8.50 14.42
CA LEU A 58 -12.82 7.66 13.61
C LEU A 58 -11.54 7.28 14.36
N LYS A 59 -11.03 8.14 15.25
CA LYS A 59 -9.86 7.84 16.09
C LYS A 59 -10.08 6.69 17.08
N HIS A 60 -11.34 6.31 17.33
CA HIS A 60 -11.69 5.23 18.25
C HIS A 60 -12.24 4.00 17.52
N ASP A 61 -12.89 4.16 16.37
CA ASP A 61 -13.48 3.06 15.61
C ASP A 61 -13.28 3.26 14.09
N PRO A 62 -12.03 3.16 13.59
CA PRO A 62 -11.68 3.56 12.22
C PRO A 62 -12.23 2.60 11.16
N TYR A 63 -12.36 1.31 11.49
CA TYR A 63 -12.67 0.26 10.53
C TYR A 63 -14.16 0.09 10.25
N CYS A 64 -15.04 0.76 11.02
CA CYS A 64 -16.48 0.71 10.79
C CYS A 64 -16.99 1.71 9.73
N CYS A 65 -16.14 2.64 9.28
CA CYS A 65 -16.50 3.65 8.27
C CYS A 65 -16.11 3.17 6.87
N ALA A 66 -17.10 2.94 6.00
CA ALA A 66 -16.86 2.39 4.67
C ALA A 66 -15.92 3.28 3.83
N ASP A 67 -16.11 4.61 3.86
CA ASP A 67 -15.27 5.56 3.13
C ASP A 67 -13.81 5.58 3.63
N ASN A 68 -13.59 5.38 4.93
CA ASN A 68 -12.24 5.32 5.51
C ASN A 68 -11.46 4.08 5.06
N MET A 69 -12.18 3.02 4.68
CA MET A 69 -11.62 1.73 4.26
C MET A 69 -11.57 1.57 2.73
N ASP A 70 -12.22 2.45 1.98
CA ASP A 70 -12.32 2.39 0.51
C ASP A 70 -11.00 2.81 -0.18
N ARG A 71 -10.96 2.64 -1.50
CA ARG A 71 -9.85 3.05 -2.38
C ARG A 71 -9.58 4.54 -2.26
N LYS A 72 -8.31 4.90 -2.36
CA LYS A 72 -7.84 6.29 -2.27
C LYS A 72 -7.92 6.98 -3.64
N PRO A 73 -8.71 8.06 -3.80
CA PRO A 73 -8.74 8.81 -5.05
C PRO A 73 -7.37 9.42 -5.36
N ILE A 74 -6.90 9.28 -6.61
CA ILE A 74 -5.56 9.75 -7.01
C ILE A 74 -5.33 11.24 -6.76
N GLU A 75 -6.35 12.07 -6.89
CA GLU A 75 -6.23 13.52 -6.65
C GLU A 75 -6.01 13.83 -5.15
N ASP A 76 -6.64 13.08 -4.25
CA ASP A 76 -6.41 13.21 -2.81
C ASP A 76 -4.99 12.74 -2.44
N VAL A 77 -4.52 11.65 -3.05
CA VAL A 77 -3.15 11.14 -2.87
C VAL A 77 -2.11 12.15 -3.35
N ILE A 78 -2.30 12.76 -4.53
CA ILE A 78 -1.40 13.80 -5.04
C ILE A 78 -1.43 15.03 -4.15
N PHE A 79 -2.60 15.45 -3.68
CA PHE A 79 -2.73 16.57 -2.76
C PHE A 79 -1.89 16.35 -1.48
N GLU A 80 -1.99 15.18 -0.85
CA GLU A 80 -1.22 14.86 0.36
C GLU A 80 0.28 14.72 0.11
N ILE A 81 0.68 14.08 -1.00
CA ILE A 81 2.10 13.91 -1.37
C ILE A 81 2.79 15.27 -1.58
N ASN A 82 2.08 16.26 -2.13
CA ASN A 82 2.64 17.60 -2.31
C ASN A 82 3.07 18.24 -0.98
N ASN A 83 2.44 17.89 0.14
CA ASN A 83 2.89 18.32 1.47
C ASN A 83 4.29 17.76 1.77
N PHE A 84 4.53 16.47 1.52
CA PHE A 84 5.85 15.85 1.68
C PHE A 84 6.90 16.44 0.75
N ILE A 85 6.57 16.62 -0.54
CA ILE A 85 7.46 17.24 -1.54
C ILE A 85 7.86 18.65 -1.10
N SER A 86 6.92 19.45 -0.58
CA SER A 86 7.19 20.82 -0.12
C SER A 86 8.23 20.92 1.00
N LEU A 87 8.42 19.82 1.75
CA LEU A 87 9.43 19.69 2.82
C LEU A 87 10.76 19.11 2.32
N GLY A 88 10.92 18.94 1.01
CA GLY A 88 12.11 18.33 0.40
C GLY A 88 12.02 16.80 0.28
N GLY A 89 10.83 16.22 0.44
CA GLY A 89 10.55 14.80 0.21
C GLY A 89 10.92 14.36 -1.21
N ARG A 90 11.54 13.18 -1.32
CA ARG A 90 12.07 12.66 -2.59
C ARG A 90 11.61 11.25 -2.92
N THR A 91 11.48 10.39 -1.91
CA THR A 91 11.16 8.97 -2.12
C THR A 91 10.08 8.50 -1.16
N ILE A 92 9.08 7.77 -1.65
CA ILE A 92 8.12 7.05 -0.83
C ILE A 92 8.07 5.59 -1.28
N ILE A 93 8.04 4.68 -0.30
CA ILE A 93 7.79 3.27 -0.52
C ILE A 93 6.33 3.00 -0.19
N ASP A 94 5.56 2.57 -1.18
CA ASP A 94 4.21 2.03 -0.98
C ASP A 94 4.33 0.55 -0.56
N ALA A 95 3.99 0.26 0.70
CA ALA A 95 4.09 -1.06 1.31
C ALA A 95 2.90 -1.97 0.99
N THR A 96 1.97 -1.55 0.14
CA THR A 96 0.83 -2.36 -0.32
C THR A 96 1.34 -3.42 -1.29
N GLY A 97 1.77 -4.55 -0.75
CA GLY A 97 2.50 -5.60 -1.48
C GLY A 97 1.66 -6.57 -2.29
N SER A 98 0.34 -6.56 -2.11
CA SER A 98 -0.56 -7.58 -2.66
C SER A 98 -1.89 -6.97 -3.13
N GLU A 99 -2.51 -7.66 -4.09
CA GLU A 99 -3.88 -7.38 -4.52
C GLU A 99 -4.89 -7.53 -3.36
N SER A 100 -4.57 -8.34 -2.35
CA SER A 100 -5.44 -8.62 -1.20
C SER A 100 -5.80 -7.38 -0.37
N ILE A 101 -4.91 -6.38 -0.41
CA ILE A 101 -5.06 -5.08 0.27
C ILE A 101 -5.07 -3.91 -0.74
N GLY A 102 -5.32 -4.18 -2.03
CA GLY A 102 -5.61 -3.16 -3.03
C GLY A 102 -4.40 -2.49 -3.69
N ARG A 103 -3.27 -3.19 -3.85
CA ARG A 103 -2.11 -2.67 -4.59
C ARG A 103 -2.49 -2.19 -6.01
N ASP A 104 -2.09 -0.97 -6.36
CA ASP A 104 -2.29 -0.39 -7.70
C ASP A 104 -0.99 0.18 -8.29
N ALA A 105 -0.23 -0.68 -8.99
CA ALA A 105 1.05 -0.29 -9.58
C ALA A 105 0.92 0.80 -10.67
N GLN A 106 -0.18 0.82 -11.41
CA GLN A 106 -0.40 1.80 -12.49
C GLN A 106 -0.65 3.18 -11.91
N ALA A 107 -1.49 3.29 -10.88
CA ALA A 107 -1.73 4.53 -10.17
C ALA A 107 -0.44 5.06 -9.51
N LEU A 108 0.38 4.18 -8.90
CA LEU A 108 1.69 4.56 -8.37
C LEU A 108 2.59 5.18 -9.45
N ARG A 109 2.67 4.57 -10.65
CA ARG A 109 3.44 5.12 -11.77
C ARG A 109 2.85 6.45 -12.25
N GLU A 110 1.54 6.60 -12.31
CA GLU A 110 0.89 7.85 -12.69
C GLU A 110 1.26 8.99 -11.72
N VAL A 111 1.21 8.75 -10.41
CA VAL A 111 1.62 9.72 -9.39
C VAL A 111 3.10 10.06 -9.53
N ALA A 112 3.97 9.06 -9.72
CA ALA A 112 5.42 9.29 -9.89
C ALA A 112 5.70 10.20 -11.11
N LEU A 113 5.04 9.95 -12.24
CA LEU A 113 5.18 10.75 -13.46
C LEU A 113 4.64 12.17 -13.30
N LYS A 114 3.51 12.35 -12.60
CA LYS A 114 2.90 13.67 -12.37
C LYS A 114 3.70 14.54 -11.38
N THR A 115 4.30 13.93 -10.37
CA THR A 115 4.92 14.65 -9.23
C THR A 115 6.45 14.71 -9.31
N GLY A 116 7.08 13.81 -10.06
CA GLY A 116 8.53 13.64 -10.07
C GLY A 116 9.09 12.97 -8.80
N LEU A 117 8.23 12.40 -7.95
CA LEU A 117 8.62 11.65 -6.77
C LEU A 117 9.12 10.25 -7.15
N ASN A 118 10.16 9.77 -6.48
CA ASN A 118 10.55 8.37 -6.56
C ASN A 118 9.55 7.52 -5.78
N ILE A 119 8.75 6.70 -6.47
CA ILE A 119 7.78 5.82 -5.82
C ILE A 119 8.19 4.36 -6.01
N VAL A 120 8.30 3.64 -4.90
CA VAL A 120 8.62 2.21 -4.90
C VAL A 120 7.35 1.41 -4.63
N ALA A 121 7.01 0.51 -5.54
CA ALA A 121 5.98 -0.50 -5.31
C ALA A 121 6.58 -1.70 -4.56
N SER A 122 5.73 -2.41 -3.82
CA SER A 122 6.15 -3.59 -3.07
C SER A 122 5.49 -4.88 -3.58
N SER A 123 6.07 -6.01 -3.20
CA SER A 123 5.61 -7.35 -3.57
C SER A 123 5.70 -8.27 -2.36
N GLY A 124 4.58 -8.86 -1.95
CA GLY A 124 4.57 -9.87 -0.90
C GLY A 124 3.17 -10.13 -0.34
N PRO A 125 2.88 -11.38 0.07
CA PRO A 125 1.59 -11.69 0.70
C PRO A 125 1.42 -10.96 2.04
N TYR A 126 0.22 -10.47 2.28
CA TYR A 126 -0.18 -9.91 3.58
C TYR A 126 -0.73 -11.01 4.51
N LEU A 127 -1.48 -10.63 5.55
CA LEU A 127 -2.02 -11.57 6.54
C LEU A 127 -2.99 -12.56 5.88
N GLU A 128 -3.07 -13.78 6.42
CA GLU A 128 -3.98 -14.82 5.92
C GLU A 128 -5.44 -14.36 5.89
N LYS A 129 -5.85 -13.49 6.83
CA LYS A 129 -7.19 -12.85 6.85
C LYS A 129 -7.54 -12.18 5.52
N PHE A 130 -6.56 -11.58 4.85
CA PHE A 130 -6.74 -10.86 3.58
C PHE A 130 -6.40 -11.72 2.38
N GLU A 131 -5.30 -12.47 2.45
CA GLU A 131 -4.85 -13.30 1.34
C GLU A 131 -5.79 -14.49 1.08
N SER A 132 -6.43 -15.02 2.12
CA SER A 132 -7.30 -16.19 2.02
C SER A 132 -6.60 -17.32 1.25
N GLN A 133 -7.22 -17.88 0.22
CA GLN A 133 -6.63 -18.97 -0.58
C GLN A 133 -5.34 -18.60 -1.32
N ARG A 134 -4.97 -17.32 -1.44
CA ARG A 134 -3.76 -16.88 -2.14
C ARG A 134 -2.48 -17.25 -1.40
N ILE A 135 -2.51 -17.27 -0.06
CA ILE A 135 -1.31 -17.55 0.76
C ILE A 135 -1.04 -19.05 0.92
N HIS A 136 -2.05 -19.91 0.76
CA HIS A 136 -1.90 -21.38 0.86
C HIS A 136 -1.18 -22.04 -0.32
N LYS A 137 -0.49 -21.27 -1.16
CA LYS A 137 0.40 -21.79 -2.21
C LYS A 137 1.67 -22.36 -1.57
N THR A 138 2.43 -23.11 -2.35
CA THR A 138 3.75 -23.56 -1.88
C THR A 138 4.71 -22.40 -1.73
N VAL A 139 5.71 -22.56 -0.85
CA VAL A 139 6.78 -21.56 -0.65
C VAL A 139 7.45 -21.18 -1.97
N ASP A 140 7.75 -22.15 -2.83
CA ASP A 140 8.40 -21.92 -4.12
C ASP A 140 7.51 -21.13 -5.09
N GLU A 141 6.19 -21.36 -5.07
CA GLU A 141 5.24 -20.59 -5.89
C GLU A 141 5.12 -19.13 -5.42
N LEU A 142 5.11 -18.90 -4.11
CA LEU A 142 5.10 -17.54 -3.54
C LEU A 142 6.42 -16.81 -3.84
N ALA A 143 7.56 -17.48 -3.62
CA ALA A 143 8.88 -16.94 -3.94
C ALA A 143 9.03 -16.63 -5.43
N THR A 144 8.53 -17.51 -6.31
CA THR A 144 8.53 -17.29 -7.78
C THR A 144 7.68 -16.08 -8.15
N THR A 145 6.53 -15.89 -7.48
CA THR A 145 5.68 -14.72 -7.71
C THR A 145 6.41 -13.44 -7.33
N ILE A 146 7.02 -13.39 -6.15
CA ILE A 146 7.79 -12.23 -5.69
C ILE A 146 8.98 -11.94 -6.62
N ASP A 147 9.74 -12.96 -7.00
CA ASP A 147 10.87 -12.81 -7.92
C ASP A 147 10.44 -12.28 -9.29
N LYS A 148 9.31 -12.77 -9.83
CA LYS A 148 8.75 -12.27 -11.09
C LYS A 148 8.38 -10.79 -10.99
N GLU A 149 7.75 -10.36 -9.90
CA GLU A 149 7.35 -8.97 -9.72
C GLU A 149 8.53 -8.01 -9.50
N LEU A 150 9.60 -8.48 -8.87
CA LEU A 150 10.85 -7.72 -8.70
C LEU A 150 11.65 -7.59 -10.01
N ASN A 151 11.62 -8.61 -10.87
CA ASN A 151 12.53 -8.69 -12.02
C ASN A 151 11.86 -8.46 -13.39
N GLN A 152 10.58 -8.79 -13.53
CA GLN A 152 9.85 -8.75 -14.80
C GLN A 152 8.72 -7.71 -14.78
N GLY A 153 7.88 -7.73 -13.73
CA GLY A 153 6.80 -6.76 -13.57
C GLY A 153 5.61 -7.29 -12.76
N ILE A 154 4.79 -6.38 -12.24
CA ILE A 154 3.58 -6.64 -11.46
C ILE A 154 2.39 -6.85 -12.41
N GLY A 155 1.69 -7.99 -12.25
CA GLY A 155 0.58 -8.38 -13.13
C GLY A 155 1.02 -8.47 -14.60
N ASP A 156 0.29 -7.78 -15.47
CA ASP A 156 0.57 -7.69 -16.92
C ASP A 156 1.38 -6.44 -17.30
N THR A 157 1.95 -5.73 -16.32
CA THR A 157 2.71 -4.49 -16.54
C THR A 157 4.22 -4.74 -16.59
N ASP A 158 4.97 -3.75 -17.06
CA ASP A 158 6.44 -3.69 -16.93
C ASP A 158 6.91 -2.97 -15.64
N ILE A 159 5.99 -2.69 -14.72
CA ILE A 159 6.27 -2.00 -13.45
C ILE A 159 6.81 -3.03 -12.47
N ARG A 160 8.07 -2.86 -12.03
CA ARG A 160 8.70 -3.76 -11.07
C ARG A 160 8.58 -3.25 -9.65
N ALA A 161 8.41 -4.18 -8.71
CA ALA A 161 8.56 -3.89 -7.28
C ALA A 161 10.03 -3.59 -6.95
N GLY A 162 10.25 -2.79 -5.90
CA GLY A 162 11.57 -2.51 -5.33
C GLY A 162 11.73 -2.91 -3.87
N MET A 163 10.64 -3.38 -3.23
CA MET A 163 10.64 -3.91 -1.87
C MET A 163 9.89 -5.24 -1.83
N ILE A 164 10.39 -6.20 -1.03
CA ILE A 164 9.62 -7.37 -0.63
C ILE A 164 8.86 -7.00 0.64
N GLY A 165 7.53 -7.05 0.59
CA GLY A 165 6.66 -6.77 1.73
C GLY A 165 5.44 -5.89 1.40
N GLU A 166 4.72 -5.41 2.41
CA GLU A 166 4.86 -5.85 3.81
C GLU A 166 4.43 -7.32 3.97
N ILE A 167 5.32 -8.18 4.47
CA ILE A 167 4.98 -9.60 4.67
C ILE A 167 4.15 -9.70 5.94
N GLY A 168 2.92 -10.17 5.80
CA GLY A 168 1.98 -10.25 6.90
C GLY A 168 2.40 -11.32 7.90
N VAL A 169 2.57 -10.92 9.15
CA VAL A 169 2.64 -11.85 10.29
C VAL A 169 1.55 -11.44 11.27
N SER A 170 0.49 -12.24 11.36
CA SER A 170 -0.65 -11.92 12.21
C SER A 170 -0.33 -12.18 13.68
N PRO A 171 -1.16 -11.68 14.62
CA PRO A 171 -1.03 -12.04 16.03
C PRO A 171 -1.12 -13.55 16.32
N THR A 172 -1.72 -14.33 15.40
CA THR A 172 -1.82 -15.79 15.51
C THR A 172 -0.67 -16.53 14.84
N PHE A 173 0.08 -15.87 13.96
CA PHE A 173 1.17 -16.43 13.14
C PHE A 173 0.80 -17.82 12.60
N THR A 174 -0.14 -17.84 11.66
CA THR A 174 -0.73 -19.08 11.17
C THR A 174 0.30 -19.96 10.46
N GLU A 175 -0.03 -21.22 10.16
CA GLU A 175 0.90 -22.10 9.43
C GLU A 175 1.23 -21.61 8.01
N SER A 176 0.44 -20.68 7.46
CA SER A 176 0.64 -20.14 6.11
C SER A 176 1.38 -18.79 6.10
N GLU A 177 1.66 -18.20 7.27
CA GLU A 177 2.43 -16.95 7.44
C GLU A 177 3.88 -17.26 7.82
#